data_AF-A0AA47P515-F1
#
_entry.id   AF-A0AA47P515-F1
#
_cell.length_a   1.000
_cell.length_b   1.000
_cell.length_c   1.000
_cell.angle_alpha   90.00
_cell.angle_beta   90.00
_cell.angle_gamma   90.00
#
_symmetry.space_group_name_H-M   'P 1'
#
loop_
_entity.id
_entity.type
_entity.pdbx_description
1 polymer ?
#
loop_
_entity_poly.entity_id
_entity_poly.type
_entity_poly.pdbx_seq_one_letter_code
_entity_poly.pdbx_strand_id
1 'polypeptide(L)'
;MSFCSFTEFTNAKKGRLTFGEGQSSMESFIVQPTGMQAYNQGHPRQKAITESIINDLIISCNLPLSLIEKPSFRHFLSVVEEKYSPVSRCTVTRRLSELAADKEAKIKLKLQTTDTVSVTVDIWTDRTMRGFLGITAHFMELDKSNPRLQSVLLSCERFTGSHTGERISETFEEVCDNFNIKNKLDYIISDNASNMKKAFTVCFPSATVMEDDDLENGDLWEDVIEDYKDDVESIQSSCRQKRLQCFAHSLQLVVRDGLKEVKVLNSAMAKVTKFCTLLHSTCGLKEAFEAQYGANRSIPSAVVTRWNSTLRLVEAVTDLDLQNLNTLLDTQGHKGLCLSAREWGQLKELVEILAPFLQATDLTQGEKVVTLSAALPCVLSLNSHLIRMLNSTRHLVGLVKALQKSLQRRFQGIFVNVRMDDSSEAAADLPFGDVVYMMSAFLDPSFCLFWLEQDVQVPDEVKSEVKEMMIDLVLAEARKATVPESSSGDDDHEDSGPPAKTPRLFSGYRKKTTKKSVDHGSSSVQAQIIRYIQVASDEDEVDCLEFWKRQSKAFPRLYFVAMRVLAVPATSAPVERVFSHGGLIMRPHRARLSAKTLSYLLFILIILFILSILFIVGIRYLVKSCLLF
;
A
#
# COMPACT_ATOMS: atom_id res chain seq x y z
N MET A 1 -47.13 -26.97 -16.84
CA MET A 1 -48.53 -26.49 -16.88
C MET A 1 -48.53 -25.15 -17.57
N SER A 2 -49.33 -25.06 -18.63
CA SER A 2 -49.34 -24.03 -19.68
C SER A 2 -50.00 -22.70 -19.27
N PHE A 3 -49.92 -21.76 -20.24
CA PHE A 3 -50.71 -20.53 -20.49
C PHE A 3 -50.12 -19.23 -19.93
N CYS A 4 -50.07 -18.10 -20.65
CA CYS A 4 -50.27 -17.78 -22.08
C CYS A 4 -49.81 -16.32 -22.30
N SER A 5 -49.44 -16.01 -23.55
CA SER A 5 -49.12 -14.68 -24.10
C SER A 5 -50.32 -13.74 -24.18
N PHE A 6 -50.08 -12.42 -24.20
CA PHE A 6 -50.81 -11.51 -25.10
C PHE A 6 -49.97 -10.28 -25.45
N THR A 7 -49.65 -10.18 -26.74
CA THR A 7 -49.23 -8.97 -27.46
C THR A 7 -50.46 -8.29 -28.05
N GLU A 8 -50.49 -6.95 -28.15
CA GLU A 8 -50.61 -6.19 -29.42
C GLU A 8 -51.11 -4.72 -29.26
N PHE A 9 -50.39 -3.84 -29.97
CA PHE A 9 -50.79 -2.64 -30.72
C PHE A 9 -51.76 -1.57 -30.16
N THR A 10 -51.33 -0.30 -30.20
CA THR A 10 -51.69 0.63 -31.30
C THR A 10 -50.98 1.99 -31.22
N ASN A 11 -50.53 2.47 -32.39
CA ASN A 11 -50.08 3.82 -32.70
C ASN A 11 -51.25 4.81 -32.70
N ALA A 12 -51.04 6.07 -32.26
CA ALA A 12 -51.66 7.25 -32.88
C ALA A 12 -50.93 8.55 -32.50
N LYS A 13 -50.58 9.32 -33.53
CA LYS A 13 -49.97 10.66 -33.50
C LYS A 13 -51.05 11.76 -33.58
N LYS A 14 -50.70 12.93 -33.03
CA LYS A 14 -51.08 14.31 -33.41
C LYS A 14 -52.50 14.82 -33.09
N GLY A 15 -52.52 15.93 -32.35
CA GLY A 15 -53.58 16.94 -32.37
C GLY A 15 -53.14 18.18 -31.57
N ARG A 16 -52.80 19.27 -32.28
CA ARG A 16 -52.49 20.59 -31.73
C ARG A 16 -53.73 21.46 -31.95
N LEU A 17 -54.28 22.08 -30.91
CA LEU A 17 -55.24 23.18 -31.02
C LEU A 17 -54.87 24.27 -30.01
N THR A 18 -55.05 25.50 -30.45
CA THR A 18 -54.54 26.78 -29.94
C THR A 18 -55.68 27.71 -29.53
N PHE A 19 -55.34 28.76 -28.76
CA PHE A 19 -56.13 29.96 -28.37
C PHE A 19 -57.23 29.72 -27.33
N GLY A 20 -57.51 30.61 -26.37
CA GLY A 20 -57.03 31.96 -26.06
C GLY A 20 -57.94 32.57 -24.99
N GLU A 21 -57.35 33.40 -24.13
CA GLU A 21 -57.91 34.56 -23.38
C GLU A 21 -59.25 34.46 -22.62
N GLY A 22 -59.14 34.50 -21.29
CA GLY A 22 -59.61 35.64 -20.48
C GLY A 22 -61.11 35.79 -20.20
N GLN A 23 -61.51 35.57 -18.94
CA GLN A 23 -62.33 36.53 -18.18
C GLN A 23 -62.31 36.22 -16.68
N SER A 24 -62.01 37.25 -15.90
CA SER A 24 -61.94 37.26 -14.44
C SER A 24 -63.32 37.22 -13.78
N SER A 25 -63.44 36.53 -12.65
CA SER A 25 -64.43 36.90 -11.63
C SER A 25 -64.04 36.34 -10.26
N MET A 26 -63.60 37.25 -9.38
CA MET A 26 -64.16 37.40 -8.04
C MET A 26 -63.98 36.25 -7.02
N GLU A 27 -62.81 35.62 -6.99
CA GLU A 27 -62.35 34.84 -5.82
C GLU A 27 -60.98 35.31 -5.32
N SER A 28 -60.78 36.62 -5.27
CA SER A 28 -59.88 37.18 -4.27
C SER A 28 -60.62 37.23 -2.94
N PHE A 29 -60.45 36.24 -2.06
CA PHE A 29 -60.54 36.36 -0.58
C PHE A 29 -60.41 35.01 0.14
N ILE A 30 -59.64 34.05 -0.40
CA ILE A 30 -59.06 32.97 0.40
C ILE A 30 -57.58 33.29 0.57
N VAL A 31 -57.21 33.57 1.82
CA VAL A 31 -55.82 33.69 2.28
C VAL A 31 -55.06 32.46 1.78
N GLN A 32 -54.24 32.63 0.74
CA GLN A 32 -53.22 31.64 0.40
C GLN A 32 -52.32 31.52 1.63
N PRO A 33 -52.06 30.32 2.18
CA PRO A 33 -50.90 30.18 3.04
C PRO A 33 -49.73 30.63 2.17
N THR A 34 -48.97 31.62 2.63
CA THR A 34 -47.70 32.02 2.00
C THR A 34 -46.86 30.77 1.84
N GLY A 35 -46.96 30.13 0.67
CA GLY A 35 -46.27 28.91 0.36
C GLY A 35 -44.80 29.25 0.45
N MET A 36 -44.10 28.64 1.41
CA MET A 36 -42.66 28.78 1.49
C MET A 36 -42.09 28.31 0.15
N GLN A 37 -41.64 29.27 -0.66
CA GLN A 37 -41.11 28.99 -1.97
C GLN A 37 -39.83 28.19 -1.78
N ALA A 38 -39.80 26.97 -2.33
CA ALA A 38 -38.61 26.13 -2.30
C ALA A 38 -37.42 26.86 -2.92
N TYR A 39 -36.21 26.57 -2.44
CA TYR A 39 -35.01 27.13 -3.03
C TYR A 39 -34.90 26.73 -4.50
N ASN A 40 -34.55 27.67 -5.36
CA ASN A 40 -34.13 27.33 -6.72
C ASN A 40 -32.78 26.60 -6.69
N GLN A 41 -32.42 25.89 -7.77
CA GLN A 41 -31.15 25.13 -7.83
C GLN A 41 -29.89 26.02 -7.75
N GLY A 42 -30.01 27.31 -8.07
CA GLY A 42 -28.93 28.28 -7.98
C GLY A 42 -28.66 28.77 -6.56
N HIS A 43 -29.61 28.59 -5.63
CA HIS A 43 -29.60 29.20 -4.31
C HIS A 43 -28.40 28.72 -3.48
N PRO A 44 -27.65 29.61 -2.79
CA PRO A 44 -26.47 29.23 -2.03
C PRO A 44 -26.74 28.15 -0.99
N ARG A 45 -27.87 28.22 -0.27
CA ARG A 45 -28.27 27.21 0.73
C ARG A 45 -28.58 25.85 0.10
N GLN A 46 -29.25 25.84 -1.05
CA GLN A 46 -29.57 24.61 -1.80
C GLN A 46 -28.29 23.90 -2.25
N LYS A 47 -27.32 24.67 -2.76
CA LYS A 47 -26.01 24.16 -3.13
C LYS A 47 -25.25 23.64 -1.92
N ALA A 48 -25.13 24.42 -0.85
CA ALA A 48 -24.41 24.04 0.36
C ALA A 48 -24.94 22.73 0.97
N ILE A 49 -26.26 22.57 1.11
CA ILE A 49 -26.86 21.33 1.63
C ILE A 49 -26.56 20.15 0.69
N THR A 50 -26.69 20.35 -0.62
CA THR A 50 -26.40 19.29 -1.60
C THR A 50 -24.92 18.88 -1.57
N GLU A 51 -24.00 19.84 -1.49
CA GLU A 51 -22.56 19.58 -1.34
C GLU A 51 -22.25 18.81 -0.06
N SER A 52 -22.84 19.19 1.07
CA SER A 52 -22.62 18.48 2.34
C SER A 52 -23.19 17.06 2.32
N ILE A 53 -24.36 16.84 1.70
CA ILE A 53 -24.87 15.48 1.50
C ILE A 53 -23.88 14.64 0.68
N ILE A 54 -23.27 15.21 -0.36
CA ILE A 54 -22.32 14.48 -1.20
C ILE A 54 -21.01 14.22 -0.46
N ASN A 55 -20.38 15.27 0.08
CA ASN A 55 -19.05 15.21 0.68
C ASN A 55 -19.05 14.52 2.05
N ASP A 56 -20.02 14.83 2.90
CA ASP A 56 -20.02 14.38 4.30
C ASP A 56 -20.77 13.05 4.43
N LEU A 57 -21.95 12.92 3.83
CA LEU A 57 -22.77 11.72 3.98
C LEU A 57 -22.40 10.60 2.99
N ILE A 58 -22.38 10.90 1.69
CA ILE A 58 -22.17 9.86 0.67
C ILE A 58 -20.71 9.42 0.61
N ILE A 59 -19.79 10.39 0.58
CA ILE A 59 -18.36 10.15 0.54
C ILE A 59 -17.88 9.82 1.95
N SER A 60 -17.80 10.78 2.88
CA SER A 60 -17.10 10.59 4.16
C SER A 60 -17.74 9.50 5.05
N CYS A 61 -19.06 9.47 5.18
CA CYS A 61 -19.76 8.39 5.90
C CYS A 61 -19.97 7.11 5.07
N ASN A 62 -19.53 7.09 3.81
CA ASN A 62 -19.65 5.94 2.91
C ASN A 62 -21.11 5.43 2.76
N LEU A 63 -22.10 6.33 2.72
CA LEU A 63 -23.54 6.00 2.61
C LEU A 63 -24.01 5.81 1.15
N PRO A 64 -24.87 4.82 0.84
CA PRO A 64 -25.25 4.51 -0.53
C PRO A 64 -25.92 5.70 -1.24
N LEU A 65 -25.64 5.88 -2.54
CA LEU A 65 -26.26 6.93 -3.36
C LEU A 65 -27.79 6.83 -3.39
N SER A 66 -28.34 5.64 -3.20
CA SER A 66 -29.79 5.41 -3.12
C SER A 66 -30.44 6.04 -1.89
N LEU A 67 -29.67 6.46 -0.88
CA LEU A 67 -30.15 7.14 0.33
C LEU A 67 -30.99 8.38 -0.03
N ILE A 68 -30.56 9.17 -1.01
CA ILE A 68 -31.21 10.44 -1.38
C ILE A 68 -32.62 10.26 -1.98
N GLU A 69 -32.94 9.03 -2.39
CA GLU A 69 -34.25 8.67 -2.94
C GLU A 69 -35.13 7.92 -1.93
N LYS A 70 -34.62 7.60 -0.73
CA LYS A 70 -35.40 6.93 0.30
C LYS A 70 -36.46 7.89 0.85
N PRO A 71 -37.75 7.50 0.89
CA PRO A 71 -38.84 8.36 1.38
C PRO A 71 -38.58 8.90 2.79
N SER A 72 -38.12 8.04 3.71
CA SER A 72 -37.80 8.44 5.10
C SER A 72 -36.67 9.48 5.18
N PHE A 73 -35.66 9.37 4.32
CA PHE A 73 -34.57 10.35 4.29
C PHE A 73 -35.02 11.68 3.69
N ARG A 74 -35.88 11.66 2.66
CA ARG A 74 -36.48 12.88 2.10
C ARG A 74 -37.38 13.58 3.11
N HIS A 75 -38.16 12.82 3.87
CA HIS A 75 -38.95 13.36 4.98
C HIS A 75 -38.04 14.00 6.04
N PHE A 76 -36.97 13.31 6.46
CA PHE A 76 -35.98 13.88 7.37
C PHE A 76 -35.41 15.21 6.86
N LEU A 77 -35.03 15.29 5.59
CA LEU A 77 -34.54 16.53 4.99
C LEU A 77 -35.60 17.65 4.99
N SER A 78 -36.88 17.33 4.76
CA SER A 78 -37.96 18.32 4.84
C SER A 78 -38.19 18.87 6.26
N VAL A 79 -37.90 18.08 7.29
CA VAL A 79 -37.96 18.53 8.69
C VAL A 79 -36.75 19.41 9.03
N VAL A 80 -35.56 19.05 8.52
CA VAL A 80 -34.32 19.81 8.76
C VAL A 80 -34.32 21.16 8.03
N GLU A 81 -34.76 21.17 6.77
CA GLU A 81 -34.84 22.37 5.95
C GLU A 81 -36.01 22.23 4.97
N GLU A 82 -37.16 22.79 5.34
CA GLU A 82 -38.41 22.69 4.58
C GLU A 82 -38.31 23.26 3.16
N LYS A 83 -37.47 24.28 2.94
CA LYS A 83 -37.26 24.90 1.62
C LYS A 83 -36.30 24.10 0.72
N TYR A 84 -35.61 23.10 1.24
CA TYR A 84 -34.64 22.31 0.48
C TYR A 84 -35.36 21.31 -0.42
N SER A 85 -34.96 21.26 -1.70
CA SER A 85 -35.45 20.27 -2.65
C SER A 85 -34.39 19.19 -2.88
N PRO A 86 -34.59 17.93 -2.42
CA PRO A 86 -33.60 16.87 -2.61
C PRO A 86 -33.27 16.62 -4.07
N VAL A 87 -31.98 16.54 -4.39
CA VAL A 87 -31.53 16.24 -5.76
C VAL A 87 -31.71 14.76 -6.12
N SER A 88 -31.72 14.47 -7.42
CA SER A 88 -31.79 13.10 -7.92
C SER A 88 -30.48 12.34 -7.72
N ARG A 89 -30.53 11.00 -7.72
CA ARG A 89 -29.33 10.17 -7.77
C ARG A 89 -28.46 10.48 -9.00
N CYS A 90 -29.06 10.76 -10.15
CA CYS A 90 -28.34 11.14 -11.37
C CYS A 90 -27.53 12.44 -11.16
N THR A 91 -28.11 13.41 -10.46
CA THR A 91 -27.43 14.66 -10.10
C THR A 91 -26.22 14.37 -9.22
N VAL A 92 -26.39 13.55 -8.17
CA VAL A 92 -25.29 13.13 -7.28
C VAL A 92 -24.18 12.43 -8.08
N THR A 93 -24.53 11.47 -8.94
CA THR A 93 -23.54 10.74 -9.77
C THR A 93 -22.77 11.69 -10.69
N ARG A 94 -23.43 12.67 -11.31
CA ARG A 94 -22.75 13.71 -12.10
C ARG A 94 -21.80 14.56 -11.25
N ARG A 95 -22.23 14.99 -10.06
CA ARG A 95 -21.35 15.76 -9.14
C ARG A 95 -20.14 14.93 -8.70
N LEU A 96 -20.30 13.62 -8.49
CA LEU A 96 -19.17 12.73 -8.21
C LEU A 96 -18.16 12.69 -9.38
N SER A 97 -18.62 12.63 -10.63
CA SER A 97 -17.70 12.69 -11.77
C SER A 97 -16.96 14.02 -11.87
N GLU A 98 -17.63 15.15 -11.57
CA GLU A 98 -17.01 16.48 -11.56
C GLU A 98 -15.96 16.59 -10.44
N LEU A 99 -16.29 16.14 -9.23
CA LEU A 99 -15.35 16.09 -8.11
C LEU A 99 -14.14 15.20 -8.42
N ALA A 100 -14.33 14.06 -9.10
CA ALA A 100 -13.23 13.21 -9.52
C ALA A 100 -12.31 13.95 -10.51
N ALA A 101 -12.88 14.64 -11.51
CA ALA A 101 -12.10 15.42 -12.47
C ALA A 101 -11.33 16.58 -11.80
N ASP A 102 -11.96 17.28 -10.84
CA ASP A 102 -11.30 18.34 -10.06
C ASP A 102 -10.11 17.79 -9.24
N LYS A 103 -10.25 16.59 -8.68
CA LYS A 103 -9.18 15.91 -7.94
C LYS A 103 -8.06 15.44 -8.87
N GLU A 104 -8.41 14.94 -10.05
CA GLU A 104 -7.44 14.54 -11.08
C GLU A 104 -6.60 15.73 -11.53
N ALA A 105 -7.22 16.88 -11.81
CA ALA A 105 -6.52 18.10 -12.17
C ALA A 105 -5.52 18.56 -11.09
N LYS A 106 -5.90 18.44 -9.81
CA LYS A 106 -5.00 18.74 -8.68
C LYS A 106 -3.81 17.78 -8.59
N ILE A 107 -4.03 16.50 -8.88
CA ILE A 107 -2.94 15.50 -8.92
C ILE A 107 -1.99 15.82 -10.08
N LYS A 108 -2.51 16.14 -11.27
CA LYS A 108 -1.69 16.55 -12.42
C LYS A 108 -0.80 17.75 -12.07
N LEU A 109 -1.33 18.75 -11.37
CA LEU A 109 -0.55 19.90 -10.89
C LEU A 109 0.56 19.49 -9.91
N LYS A 110 0.28 18.58 -8.97
CA LYS A 110 1.31 18.05 -8.04
C LYS A 110 2.40 17.23 -8.76
N LEU A 111 2.01 16.46 -9.78
CA LEU A 111 2.96 15.66 -10.55
C LEU A 111 3.82 16.50 -11.50
N GLN A 112 3.38 17.71 -11.85
CA GLN A 112 4.20 18.65 -12.62
C GLN A 112 5.43 19.11 -11.83
N THR A 113 5.31 19.30 -10.52
CA THR A 113 6.39 19.82 -9.66
C THR A 113 7.41 18.79 -9.20
N THR A 114 7.18 17.50 -9.45
CA THR A 114 8.16 16.43 -9.14
C THR A 114 8.96 16.06 -10.39
N ASP A 115 10.25 15.78 -10.21
CA ASP A 115 11.13 15.33 -11.29
C ASP A 115 11.04 13.81 -11.51
N THR A 116 10.68 13.07 -10.46
CA THR A 116 10.69 11.61 -10.47
C THR A 116 9.47 11.03 -9.77
N VAL A 117 8.99 9.90 -10.28
CA VAL A 117 7.81 9.19 -9.79
C VAL A 117 8.08 7.70 -9.86
N SER A 118 7.74 6.99 -8.79
CA SER A 118 7.59 5.53 -8.82
C SER A 118 6.11 5.18 -8.79
N VAL A 119 5.72 4.02 -9.31
CA VAL A 119 4.32 3.60 -9.34
C VAL A 119 4.16 2.20 -8.78
N THR A 120 3.07 1.96 -8.05
CA THR A 120 2.63 0.61 -7.71
C THR A 120 1.46 0.22 -8.60
N VAL A 121 1.52 -0.99 -9.15
CA VAL A 121 0.50 -1.51 -10.06
C VAL A 121 0.04 -2.89 -9.59
N ASP A 122 -1.28 -3.06 -9.49
CA ASP A 122 -1.87 -4.33 -9.10
C ASP A 122 -3.30 -4.48 -9.69
N ILE A 123 -3.81 -5.71 -9.77
CA ILE A 123 -5.16 -6.00 -10.23
C ILE A 123 -5.97 -6.64 -9.11
N TRP A 124 -7.08 -5.99 -8.75
CA TRP A 124 -8.04 -6.53 -7.82
C TRP A 124 -9.26 -7.08 -8.53
N THR A 125 -9.68 -8.29 -8.14
CA THR A 125 -10.96 -8.85 -8.56
C THR A 125 -11.98 -8.70 -7.43
N ASP A 126 -13.08 -8.00 -7.70
CA ASP A 126 -14.17 -7.83 -6.73
C ASP A 126 -14.99 -9.12 -6.53
N ARG A 127 -15.92 -9.09 -5.57
CA ARG A 127 -16.79 -10.23 -5.24
C ARG A 127 -17.72 -10.68 -6.38
N THR A 128 -17.91 -9.85 -7.39
CA THR A 128 -18.71 -10.12 -8.58
C THR A 128 -17.83 -10.51 -9.78
N MET A 129 -16.58 -10.91 -9.52
CA MET A 129 -15.59 -11.31 -10.52
C MET A 129 -15.24 -10.19 -11.50
N ARG A 130 -15.28 -8.94 -11.04
CA ARG A 130 -14.84 -7.78 -11.82
C ARG A 130 -13.41 -7.39 -11.44
N GLY A 131 -12.46 -7.60 -12.34
CA GLY A 131 -11.11 -7.02 -12.31
C GLY A 131 -11.09 -5.47 -12.37
N PHE A 132 -10.20 -4.87 -11.58
CA PHE A 132 -9.89 -3.45 -11.56
C PHE A 132 -8.37 -3.29 -11.52
N LEU A 133 -7.81 -2.51 -12.45
CA LEU A 133 -6.39 -2.19 -12.48
C LEU A 133 -6.17 -0.94 -11.61
N GLY A 134 -5.43 -1.11 -10.53
CA GLY A 134 -5.03 -0.01 -9.65
C GLY A 134 -3.62 0.46 -9.99
N ILE A 135 -3.43 1.77 -10.11
CA ILE A 135 -2.13 2.41 -10.32
C ILE A 135 -2.00 3.58 -9.34
N THR A 136 -1.01 3.52 -8.45
CA THR A 136 -0.72 4.58 -7.49
C THR A 136 0.66 5.15 -7.77
N ALA A 137 0.79 6.48 -7.83
CA ALA A 137 2.07 7.18 -7.95
C ALA A 137 2.64 7.55 -6.58
N HIS A 138 3.96 7.46 -6.48
CA HIS A 138 4.76 7.68 -5.28
C HIS A 138 5.88 8.66 -5.60
N PHE A 139 5.96 9.74 -4.83
CA PHE A 139 6.96 10.78 -5.00
C PHE A 139 7.18 11.55 -3.70
N MET A 140 8.31 12.25 -3.62
CA MET A 140 8.58 13.17 -2.52
C MET A 140 8.01 14.54 -2.84
N GLU A 141 7.13 15.06 -1.99
CA GLU A 141 6.69 16.45 -2.05
C GLU A 141 7.64 17.30 -1.20
N LEU A 142 8.26 18.29 -1.86
CA LEU A 142 9.21 19.22 -1.26
C LEU A 142 8.54 20.59 -1.09
N ASP A 143 7.60 20.72 -0.14
CA ASP A 143 6.99 22.02 0.20
C ASP A 143 7.71 22.61 1.42
N LYS A 144 8.10 23.89 1.33
CA LYS A 144 8.60 24.76 2.41
C LYS A 144 9.31 24.00 3.54
N SER A 145 10.53 23.54 3.25
CA SER A 145 11.47 22.90 4.16
C SER A 145 11.05 21.56 4.82
N ASN A 146 9.94 20.91 4.44
CA ASN A 146 9.57 19.61 5.01
C ASN A 146 9.29 18.53 3.95
N PRO A 147 10.20 17.57 3.73
CA PRO A 147 9.98 16.49 2.77
C PRO A 147 8.86 15.57 3.25
N ARG A 148 7.90 15.29 2.36
CA ARG A 148 6.76 14.41 2.67
C ARG A 148 6.54 13.40 1.57
N LEU A 149 6.47 12.13 1.94
CA LEU A 149 6.09 11.05 1.03
C LEU A 149 4.61 11.18 0.66
N GLN A 150 4.37 11.26 -0.64
CA GLN A 150 3.03 11.25 -1.23
C GLN A 150 2.79 9.93 -1.95
N SER A 151 1.61 9.35 -1.69
CA SER A 151 1.06 8.23 -2.45
C SER A 151 -0.31 8.66 -2.97
N VAL A 152 -0.45 8.77 -4.30
CA VAL A 152 -1.68 9.26 -4.94
C VAL A 152 -2.20 8.24 -5.94
N LEU A 153 -3.48 7.88 -5.82
CA LEU A 153 -4.14 7.00 -6.77
C LEU A 153 -4.26 7.73 -8.11
N LEU A 154 -3.75 7.13 -9.19
CA LEU A 154 -3.90 7.65 -10.55
C LEU A 154 -5.10 7.02 -11.26
N SER A 155 -5.25 5.71 -11.11
CA SER A 155 -6.31 4.94 -11.76
C SER A 155 -6.75 3.77 -10.89
N CYS A 156 -8.05 3.50 -10.89
CA CYS A 156 -8.65 2.27 -10.36
C CYS A 156 -9.85 1.91 -11.23
N GLU A 157 -9.58 1.63 -12.50
CA GLU A 157 -10.60 1.47 -13.52
C GLU A 157 -10.92 -0.01 -13.79
N ARG A 158 -12.10 -0.24 -14.35
CA ARG A 158 -12.58 -1.57 -14.69
C ARG A 158 -11.69 -2.17 -15.77
N PHE A 159 -11.06 -3.29 -15.44
CA PHE A 159 -10.26 -4.06 -16.40
C PHE A 159 -11.09 -5.23 -16.94
N THR A 160 -11.45 -5.18 -18.22
CA THR A 160 -12.39 -6.12 -18.86
C THR A 160 -11.70 -7.08 -19.82
N GLY A 161 -12.13 -8.33 -19.85
CA GLY A 161 -11.60 -9.37 -20.74
C GLY A 161 -10.34 -10.02 -20.17
N SER A 162 -9.51 -10.61 -21.03
CA SER A 162 -8.30 -11.33 -20.62
C SER A 162 -7.27 -10.39 -19.99
N HIS A 163 -6.70 -10.79 -18.85
CA HIS A 163 -5.67 -10.03 -18.15
C HIS A 163 -4.27 -10.33 -18.72
N THR A 164 -4.07 -10.17 -20.04
CA THR A 164 -2.76 -10.44 -20.68
C THR A 164 -1.75 -9.33 -20.39
N GLY A 165 -0.46 -9.60 -20.57
CA GLY A 165 0.60 -8.63 -20.28
C GLY A 165 0.50 -7.38 -21.15
N GLU A 166 0.20 -7.56 -22.43
CA GLU A 166 0.08 -6.51 -23.45
C GLU A 166 -1.02 -5.52 -23.07
N ARG A 167 -2.20 -6.03 -22.68
CA ARG A 167 -3.32 -5.17 -22.29
C ARG A 167 -3.07 -4.41 -21.00
N ILE A 168 -2.34 -5.02 -20.07
CA ILE A 168 -1.93 -4.35 -18.82
C ILE A 168 -0.96 -3.21 -19.15
N SER A 169 0.01 -3.48 -20.04
CA SER A 169 0.97 -2.50 -20.57
C SER A 169 0.27 -1.33 -21.27
N GLU A 170 -0.61 -1.60 -22.24
CA GLU A 170 -1.39 -0.58 -22.96
C GLU A 170 -2.16 0.32 -21.99
N THR A 171 -2.92 -0.27 -21.07
CA THR A 171 -3.72 0.49 -20.09
C THR A 171 -2.82 1.29 -19.15
N PHE A 172 -1.67 0.75 -18.78
CA PHE A 172 -0.69 1.45 -17.95
C PHE A 172 -0.09 2.66 -18.67
N GLU A 173 0.27 2.51 -19.95
CA GLU A 173 0.81 3.59 -20.78
C GLU A 173 -0.21 4.71 -20.99
N GLU A 174 -1.47 4.37 -21.27
CA GLU A 174 -2.56 5.36 -21.36
C GLU A 174 -2.69 6.21 -20.09
N VAL A 175 -2.56 5.58 -18.92
CA VAL A 175 -2.58 6.30 -17.64
C VAL A 175 -1.33 7.17 -17.48
N CYS A 176 -0.14 6.67 -17.85
CA CYS A 176 1.09 7.43 -17.78
C CYS A 176 1.05 8.67 -18.68
N ASP A 177 0.47 8.56 -19.88
CA ASP A 177 0.29 9.65 -20.83
C ASP A 177 -0.75 10.66 -20.33
N ASN A 178 -1.88 10.19 -19.79
CA ASN A 178 -2.90 11.08 -19.22
C ASN A 178 -2.34 11.97 -18.09
N PHE A 179 -1.44 11.44 -17.26
CA PHE A 179 -0.80 12.18 -16.17
C PHE A 179 0.55 12.83 -16.54
N ASN A 180 1.03 12.64 -17.77
CA ASN A 180 2.32 13.13 -18.27
C ASN A 180 3.51 12.73 -17.36
N ILE A 181 3.56 11.46 -16.96
CA ILE A 181 4.59 10.93 -16.06
C ILE A 181 5.57 9.95 -16.74
N LYS A 182 5.39 9.64 -18.04
CA LYS A 182 6.21 8.65 -18.76
C LYS A 182 7.71 8.95 -18.64
N ASN A 183 8.12 10.20 -18.85
CA ASN A 183 9.52 10.64 -18.75
C ASN A 183 10.05 10.82 -17.31
N LYS A 184 9.16 10.78 -16.31
CA LYS A 184 9.49 10.94 -14.89
C LYS A 184 9.52 9.61 -14.14
N LEU A 185 9.10 8.53 -14.81
CA LEU A 185 8.92 7.22 -14.20
C LEU A 185 10.28 6.55 -13.95
N ASP A 186 10.54 6.22 -12.69
CA ASP A 186 11.78 5.56 -12.24
C ASP A 186 11.52 4.06 -12.05
N TYR A 187 10.63 3.70 -11.12
CA TYR A 187 10.33 2.32 -10.78
C TYR A 187 8.85 1.97 -10.87
N ILE A 188 8.56 0.75 -11.35
CA ILE A 188 7.25 0.11 -11.31
C ILE A 188 7.29 -1.05 -10.33
N ILE A 189 6.49 -0.98 -9.28
CA ILE A 189 6.41 -2.01 -8.24
C ILE A 189 5.13 -2.82 -8.49
N SER A 190 5.27 -4.11 -8.78
CA SER A 190 4.14 -5.02 -8.99
C SER A 190 4.37 -6.39 -8.37
N ASP A 191 3.30 -7.19 -8.30
CA ASP A 191 3.40 -8.57 -7.84
C ASP A 191 4.16 -9.45 -8.86
N ASN A 192 4.44 -10.69 -8.48
CA ASN A 192 5.19 -11.64 -9.31
C ASN A 192 4.32 -12.51 -10.21
N ALA A 193 3.06 -12.13 -10.48
CA ALA A 193 2.23 -12.85 -11.43
C ALA A 193 2.83 -12.80 -12.83
N SER A 194 2.68 -13.89 -13.59
CA SER A 194 3.23 -14.02 -14.95
C SER A 194 2.81 -12.86 -15.85
N ASN A 195 1.56 -12.41 -15.74
CA ASN A 195 1.01 -11.38 -16.61
C ASN A 195 1.55 -10.00 -16.25
N MET A 196 1.78 -9.73 -14.95
CA MET A 196 2.43 -8.49 -14.49
C MET A 196 3.91 -8.45 -14.90
N LYS A 197 4.62 -9.58 -14.82
CA LYS A 197 5.99 -9.67 -15.35
C LYS A 197 6.01 -9.36 -16.84
N LYS A 198 5.23 -10.09 -17.64
CA LYS A 198 5.13 -9.88 -19.09
C LYS A 198 4.82 -8.43 -19.45
N ALA A 199 3.85 -7.80 -18.77
CA ALA A 199 3.48 -6.40 -19.03
C ALA A 199 4.67 -5.44 -18.99
N PHE A 200 5.52 -5.55 -17.97
CA PHE A 200 6.62 -4.59 -17.75
C PHE A 200 7.99 -5.11 -18.21
N THR A 201 8.08 -6.36 -18.66
CA THR A 201 9.20 -6.86 -19.48
C THR A 201 9.03 -6.42 -20.94
N VAL A 202 7.80 -6.36 -21.44
CA VAL A 202 7.47 -5.97 -22.84
C VAL A 202 7.44 -4.45 -23.02
N CYS A 203 6.94 -3.67 -22.04
CA CYS A 203 6.99 -2.20 -22.10
C CYS A 203 8.41 -1.63 -22.24
N PHE A 204 9.42 -2.35 -21.71
CA PHE A 204 10.80 -1.87 -21.64
C PHE A 204 11.73 -3.03 -22.01
N PRO A 205 11.98 -3.28 -23.30
CA PRO A 205 12.90 -4.31 -23.72
C PRO A 205 14.28 -3.99 -23.12
N SER A 206 14.74 -4.83 -22.19
CA SER A 206 16.18 -4.95 -21.98
C SER A 206 16.76 -5.52 -23.28
N ALA A 207 17.93 -5.05 -23.71
CA ALA A 207 18.56 -5.37 -25.00
C ALA A 207 18.97 -6.85 -25.18
N THR A 208 18.38 -7.80 -24.44
CA THR A 208 18.84 -9.18 -24.35
C THR A 208 17.69 -10.17 -24.12
N VAL A 209 16.59 -10.04 -24.87
CA VAL A 209 15.58 -11.11 -24.94
C VAL A 209 15.57 -11.69 -26.36
N MET A 210 16.64 -12.42 -26.68
CA MET A 210 16.59 -13.50 -27.65
C MET A 210 16.91 -14.76 -26.88
N GLU A 211 15.90 -15.48 -26.41
CA GLU A 211 16.02 -16.89 -26.05
C GLU A 211 14.63 -17.53 -26.11
N ASP A 212 14.42 -18.23 -27.24
CA ASP A 212 13.83 -19.56 -27.38
C ASP A 212 12.60 -19.90 -26.51
N ASP A 213 11.42 -19.57 -27.03
CA ASP A 213 10.24 -20.38 -26.77
C ASP A 213 10.16 -21.49 -27.83
N ASP A 214 10.36 -22.73 -27.38
CA ASP A 214 10.04 -23.99 -28.07
C ASP A 214 8.58 -24.00 -28.58
N LEU A 215 8.35 -23.46 -29.78
CA LEU A 215 7.17 -23.73 -30.58
C LEU A 215 7.55 -23.83 -32.06
N GLU A 216 7.44 -25.05 -32.59
CA GLU A 216 7.42 -25.35 -34.02
C GLU A 216 6.48 -24.39 -34.78
N ASN A 217 7.04 -23.41 -35.46
CA ASN A 217 6.66 -23.01 -36.82
C ASN A 217 7.66 -21.99 -37.34
N GLY A 218 8.52 -22.44 -38.25
CA GLY A 218 9.50 -21.62 -38.94
C GLY A 218 8.87 -20.60 -39.88
N ASP A 219 9.71 -19.61 -40.18
CA ASP A 219 9.69 -18.70 -41.32
C ASP A 219 8.53 -17.70 -41.38
N LEU A 220 8.72 -16.47 -40.84
CA LEU A 220 8.23 -15.23 -41.47
C LEU A 220 8.57 -13.87 -40.78
N TRP A 221 9.66 -13.72 -40.01
CA TRP A 221 9.90 -12.43 -39.29
C TRP A 221 11.34 -11.87 -39.32
N GLU A 222 12.22 -12.36 -40.19
CA GLU A 222 13.62 -11.87 -40.24
C GLU A 222 13.79 -10.51 -40.94
N ASP A 223 12.86 -10.08 -41.78
CA ASP A 223 13.08 -8.94 -42.69
C ASP A 223 12.56 -7.57 -42.18
N VAL A 224 12.01 -7.46 -40.96
CA VAL A 224 11.39 -6.19 -40.46
C VAL A 224 12.20 -5.50 -39.35
N ILE A 225 13.30 -6.10 -38.88
CA ILE A 225 14.02 -5.63 -37.68
C ILE A 225 15.18 -4.66 -37.99
N GLU A 226 15.66 -4.56 -39.24
CA GLU A 226 16.84 -3.73 -39.54
C GLU A 226 16.58 -2.21 -39.47
N ASP A 227 15.40 -1.73 -39.86
CA ASP A 227 15.14 -0.28 -39.97
C ASP A 227 14.71 0.41 -38.65
N TYR A 228 14.51 -0.34 -37.56
CA TYR A 228 14.06 0.21 -36.26
C TYR A 228 15.14 0.21 -35.15
N LYS A 229 16.33 -0.32 -35.40
CA LYS A 229 17.39 -0.42 -34.38
C LYS A 229 17.94 0.95 -33.95
N ASP A 230 18.13 1.86 -34.90
CA ASP A 230 18.77 3.16 -34.64
C ASP A 230 17.88 4.12 -33.82
N ASP A 231 16.56 4.07 -33.99
CA ASP A 231 15.61 4.88 -33.21
C ASP A 231 15.35 4.29 -31.81
N VAL A 232 15.42 2.97 -31.67
CA VAL A 232 15.21 2.26 -30.39
C VAL A 232 16.41 2.42 -29.45
N GLU A 233 17.65 2.43 -29.95
CA GLU A 233 18.85 2.71 -29.15
C GLU A 233 18.90 4.15 -28.62
N SER A 234 18.46 5.12 -29.41
CA SER A 234 18.34 6.53 -29.01
C SER A 234 17.34 6.71 -27.86
N ILE A 235 16.21 6.01 -27.90
CA ILE A 235 15.16 6.03 -26.87
C ILE A 235 15.60 5.23 -25.61
N GLN A 236 16.26 4.08 -25.78
CA GLN A 236 16.74 3.24 -24.67
C GLN A 236 17.83 3.90 -23.83
N SER A 237 18.65 4.79 -24.41
CA SER A 237 19.65 5.56 -23.66
C SER A 237 19.04 6.53 -22.62
N SER A 238 17.74 6.83 -22.75
CA SER A 238 17.00 7.79 -21.91
C SER A 238 15.95 7.15 -20.98
N CYS A 239 15.63 5.87 -21.14
CA CYS A 239 14.58 5.20 -20.37
C CYS A 239 15.10 4.68 -19.01
N ARG A 240 14.76 5.39 -17.92
CA ARG A 240 15.08 5.03 -16.52
C ARG A 240 14.21 3.92 -15.92
N GLN A 241 13.30 3.34 -16.70
CA GLN A 241 12.15 2.61 -16.17
C GLN A 241 12.50 1.16 -15.86
N LYS A 242 12.39 0.76 -14.59
CA LYS A 242 12.61 -0.63 -14.15
C LYS A 242 11.46 -1.18 -13.34
N ARG A 243 11.16 -2.48 -13.53
CA ARG A 243 10.22 -3.19 -12.67
C ARG A 243 10.92 -3.72 -11.42
N LEU A 244 10.41 -3.34 -10.25
CA LEU A 244 10.75 -3.95 -8.97
C LEU A 244 9.66 -4.94 -8.53
N GLN A 245 10.09 -6.00 -7.84
CA GLN A 245 9.18 -6.99 -7.29
C GLN A 245 8.63 -6.52 -5.94
N CYS A 246 7.34 -6.75 -5.69
CA CYS A 246 6.75 -6.44 -4.39
C CYS A 246 7.39 -7.28 -3.26
N PHE A 247 8.07 -6.61 -2.32
CA PHE A 247 8.75 -7.23 -1.19
C PHE A 247 7.82 -8.08 -0.33
N ALA A 248 6.67 -7.53 0.08
CA ALA A 248 5.70 -8.21 0.95
C ALA A 248 5.09 -9.44 0.26
N HIS A 249 4.82 -9.36 -1.05
CA HIS A 249 4.35 -10.50 -1.82
C HIS A 249 5.43 -11.60 -1.85
N SER A 250 6.68 -11.26 -2.17
CA SER A 250 7.79 -12.22 -2.18
C SER A 250 8.00 -12.88 -0.80
N LEU A 251 7.91 -12.10 0.28
CA LEU A 251 8.03 -12.61 1.66
C LEU A 251 6.85 -13.53 2.03
N GLN A 252 5.63 -13.20 1.63
CA GLN A 252 4.46 -14.07 1.74
C GLN A 252 4.69 -15.41 1.02
N LEU A 253 5.33 -15.40 -0.16
CA LEU A 253 5.67 -16.63 -0.87
C LEU A 253 6.73 -17.45 -0.13
N VAL A 254 7.74 -16.80 0.48
CA VAL A 254 8.73 -17.48 1.34
C VAL A 254 8.04 -18.23 2.48
N VAL A 255 7.19 -17.54 3.25
CA VAL A 255 6.48 -18.15 4.38
C VAL A 255 5.56 -19.28 3.92
N ARG A 256 4.86 -19.08 2.80
CA ARG A 256 3.99 -20.11 2.22
C ARG A 256 4.78 -21.36 1.82
N ASP A 257 5.93 -21.19 1.17
CA ASP A 257 6.78 -22.30 0.75
C ASP A 257 7.31 -23.06 1.99
N GLY A 258 7.68 -22.34 3.06
CA GLY A 258 8.04 -22.95 4.35
C GLY A 258 6.88 -23.75 5.00
N LEU A 259 5.69 -23.16 5.11
CA LEU A 259 4.54 -23.79 5.76
C LEU A 259 4.04 -25.05 5.02
N LYS A 260 4.24 -25.14 3.69
CA LYS A 260 3.88 -26.33 2.90
C LYS A 260 4.63 -27.59 3.34
N GLU A 261 5.86 -27.44 3.80
CA GLU A 261 6.74 -28.55 4.17
C GLU A 261 6.42 -29.13 5.57
N VAL A 262 5.52 -28.50 6.33
CA VAL A 262 5.36 -28.77 7.77
C VAL A 262 3.95 -29.28 8.09
N LYS A 263 3.62 -30.45 7.54
CA LYS A 263 2.31 -31.10 7.75
C LYS A 263 2.00 -31.41 9.22
N VAL A 264 3.03 -31.56 10.06
CA VAL A 264 2.87 -31.86 11.49
C VAL A 264 2.11 -30.76 12.24
N LEU A 265 2.13 -29.51 11.75
CA LEU A 265 1.40 -28.39 12.36
C LEU A 265 -0.10 -28.41 12.07
N ASN A 266 -0.57 -29.14 11.05
CA ASN A 266 -1.95 -29.05 10.57
C ASN A 266 -3.00 -29.35 11.67
N SER A 267 -2.75 -30.34 12.52
CA SER A 267 -3.62 -30.68 13.66
C SER A 267 -3.72 -29.52 14.64
N ALA A 268 -2.58 -29.01 15.11
CA ALA A 268 -2.51 -27.92 16.08
C ALA A 268 -3.16 -26.64 15.53
N MET A 269 -2.86 -26.29 14.28
CA MET A 269 -3.44 -25.13 13.60
C MET A 269 -4.97 -25.23 13.44
N ALA A 270 -5.47 -26.43 13.13
CA ALA A 270 -6.91 -26.68 13.03
C ALA A 270 -7.60 -26.52 14.40
N LYS A 271 -7.01 -27.04 15.47
CA LYS A 271 -7.51 -26.87 16.85
C LYS A 271 -7.56 -25.40 17.26
N VAL A 272 -6.48 -24.66 17.05
CA VAL A 272 -6.37 -23.22 17.35
C VAL A 272 -7.41 -22.40 16.57
N THR A 273 -7.55 -22.66 15.28
CA THR A 273 -8.52 -21.96 14.43
C THR A 273 -9.96 -22.27 14.85
N LYS A 274 -10.26 -23.53 15.17
CA LYS A 274 -11.58 -23.95 15.63
C LYS A 274 -11.91 -23.35 16.99
N PHE A 275 -10.95 -23.34 17.92
CA PHE A 275 -11.10 -22.68 19.22
C PHE A 275 -11.45 -21.20 19.07
N CYS A 276 -10.68 -20.45 18.27
CA CYS A 276 -10.97 -19.04 18.02
C CYS A 276 -12.36 -18.82 17.40
N THR A 277 -12.74 -19.68 16.44
CA THR A 277 -14.09 -19.62 15.84
C THR A 277 -15.19 -19.79 16.89
N LEU A 278 -15.05 -20.77 17.79
CA LEU A 278 -16.02 -20.99 18.87
C LEU A 278 -16.04 -19.82 19.86
N LEU A 279 -14.87 -19.30 20.23
CA LEU A 279 -14.76 -18.16 21.15
C LEU A 279 -15.51 -16.93 20.63
N HIS A 280 -15.50 -16.70 19.32
CA HIS A 280 -16.22 -15.57 18.70
C HIS A 280 -17.68 -15.84 18.35
N SER A 281 -18.14 -17.10 18.40
CA SER A 281 -19.50 -17.48 18.00
C SER A 281 -20.38 -18.02 19.12
N THR A 282 -19.82 -18.31 20.30
CA THR A 282 -20.56 -18.91 21.43
C THR A 282 -20.44 -18.05 22.69
N CYS A 283 -21.58 -17.69 23.29
CA CYS A 283 -21.63 -16.82 24.47
C CYS A 283 -20.97 -17.49 25.69
N GLY A 284 -21.30 -18.75 25.95
CA GLY A 284 -20.81 -19.49 27.12
C GLY A 284 -19.28 -19.66 27.15
N LEU A 285 -18.66 -20.03 26.01
CA LEU A 285 -17.20 -20.14 25.94
C LEU A 285 -16.52 -18.78 26.09
N LYS A 286 -17.13 -17.72 25.55
CA LYS A 286 -16.62 -16.34 25.68
C LYS A 286 -16.65 -15.88 27.13
N GLU A 287 -17.78 -16.04 27.81
CA GLU A 287 -17.93 -15.68 29.24
C GLU A 287 -16.95 -16.48 30.12
N ALA A 288 -16.83 -17.79 29.88
CA ALA A 288 -15.89 -18.64 30.62
C ALA A 288 -14.42 -18.24 30.35
N PHE A 289 -14.09 -17.84 29.12
CA PHE A 289 -12.78 -17.31 28.77
C PHE A 289 -12.49 -15.98 29.48
N GLU A 290 -13.43 -15.04 29.46
CA GLU A 290 -13.31 -13.74 30.13
C GLU A 290 -13.22 -13.89 31.66
N ALA A 291 -13.90 -14.89 32.25
CA ALA A 291 -13.78 -15.21 33.67
C ALA A 291 -12.37 -15.75 34.02
N GLN A 292 -11.76 -16.56 33.15
CA GLN A 292 -10.45 -17.15 33.37
C GLN A 292 -9.28 -16.18 33.10
N TYR A 293 -9.40 -15.33 32.07
CA TYR A 293 -8.29 -14.50 31.56
C TYR A 293 -8.55 -12.99 31.64
N GLY A 294 -9.73 -12.57 32.11
CA GLY A 294 -10.16 -11.18 32.23
C GLY A 294 -10.90 -10.67 30.99
N ALA A 295 -11.90 -9.81 31.21
CA ALA A 295 -12.76 -9.24 30.15
C ALA A 295 -12.01 -8.42 29.08
N ASN A 296 -10.80 -7.94 29.37
CA ASN A 296 -9.99 -7.16 28.43
C ASN A 296 -9.09 -8.03 27.53
N ARG A 297 -9.00 -9.34 27.77
CA ARG A 297 -8.18 -10.25 26.95
C ARG A 297 -9.01 -10.74 25.78
N SER A 298 -8.53 -10.51 24.55
CA SER A 298 -9.20 -10.97 23.32
C SER A 298 -8.23 -11.72 22.43
N ILE A 299 -8.72 -12.74 21.72
CA ILE A 299 -7.94 -13.46 20.71
C ILE A 299 -8.36 -12.97 19.32
N PRO A 300 -7.43 -12.52 18.47
CA PRO A 300 -7.76 -12.06 17.14
C PRO A 300 -8.26 -13.20 16.25
N SER A 301 -9.25 -12.94 15.40
CA SER A 301 -9.67 -13.89 14.37
C SER A 301 -8.67 -13.90 13.22
N ALA A 302 -8.34 -15.10 12.73
CA ALA A 302 -7.52 -15.25 11.53
C ALA A 302 -8.35 -15.03 10.27
N VAL A 303 -7.76 -14.35 9.28
CA VAL A 303 -8.26 -14.29 7.90
C VAL A 303 -7.53 -15.36 7.11
N VAL A 304 -8.27 -16.37 6.66
CA VAL A 304 -7.74 -17.60 6.03
C VAL A 304 -6.74 -17.34 4.90
N THR A 305 -6.83 -16.19 4.22
CA THR A 305 -6.01 -15.86 3.05
C THR A 305 -4.63 -15.24 3.36
N ARG A 306 -4.29 -14.88 4.60
CA ARG A 306 -3.01 -14.21 4.93
C ARG A 306 -2.36 -14.76 6.21
N TRP A 307 -1.11 -15.23 6.11
CA TRP A 307 -0.39 -15.87 7.23
C TRP A 307 -0.17 -14.92 8.41
N ASN A 308 -0.06 -13.60 8.19
CA ASN A 308 0.10 -12.61 9.26
C ASN A 308 -1.01 -12.70 10.30
N SER A 309 -2.26 -12.83 9.85
CA SER A 309 -3.41 -12.91 10.76
C SER A 309 -3.48 -14.24 11.49
N THR A 310 -3.08 -15.33 10.82
CA THR A 310 -2.95 -16.65 11.42
C THR A 310 -1.85 -16.67 12.48
N LEU A 311 -0.70 -16.04 12.23
CA LEU A 311 0.40 -15.98 13.19
C LEU A 311 0.01 -15.17 14.43
N ARG A 312 -0.63 -14.02 14.26
CA ARG A 312 -1.14 -13.21 15.39
C ARG A 312 -2.17 -13.98 16.24
N LEU A 313 -2.99 -14.82 15.62
CA LEU A 313 -3.88 -15.74 16.33
C LEU A 313 -3.06 -16.75 17.15
N VAL A 314 -2.08 -17.42 16.52
CA VAL A 314 -1.25 -18.41 17.22
C VAL A 314 -0.49 -17.77 18.37
N GLU A 315 0.15 -16.61 18.15
CA GLU A 315 0.86 -15.82 19.17
C GLU A 315 -0.06 -15.52 20.37
N ALA A 316 -1.25 -14.96 20.12
CA ALA A 316 -2.21 -14.64 21.17
C ALA A 316 -2.70 -15.87 21.95
N VAL A 317 -2.80 -17.03 21.30
CA VAL A 317 -3.14 -18.30 21.96
C VAL A 317 -1.96 -18.81 22.76
N THR A 318 -0.75 -18.82 22.21
CA THR A 318 0.45 -19.34 22.88
C THR A 318 0.95 -18.49 24.04
N ASP A 319 0.50 -17.24 24.12
CA ASP A 319 0.66 -16.35 25.27
C ASP A 319 -0.19 -16.76 26.48
N LEU A 320 -1.20 -17.61 26.30
CA LEU A 320 -1.99 -18.14 27.41
C LEU A 320 -1.22 -19.21 28.18
N ASP A 321 -1.72 -19.56 29.35
CA ASP A 321 -1.27 -20.77 30.03
C ASP A 321 -1.97 -22.02 29.44
N LEU A 322 -1.18 -23.04 29.08
CA LEU A 322 -1.65 -24.26 28.44
C LEU A 322 -2.58 -25.07 29.35
N GLN A 323 -2.28 -25.16 30.64
CA GLN A 323 -3.07 -25.97 31.57
C GLN A 323 -4.44 -25.33 31.79
N ASN A 324 -4.46 -24.01 31.99
CA ASN A 324 -5.69 -23.24 32.10
C ASN A 324 -6.54 -23.33 30.83
N LEU A 325 -5.91 -23.26 29.65
CA LEU A 325 -6.63 -23.35 28.37
C LEU A 325 -7.27 -24.73 28.19
N ASN A 326 -6.50 -25.80 28.45
CA ASN A 326 -7.03 -27.16 28.34
C ASN A 326 -8.12 -27.43 29.38
N THR A 327 -8.01 -26.90 30.59
CA THR A 327 -9.03 -27.02 31.65
C THR A 327 -10.33 -26.31 31.24
N LEU A 328 -10.22 -25.10 30.70
CA LEU A 328 -11.35 -24.35 30.17
C LEU A 328 -12.05 -25.14 29.05
N LEU A 329 -11.28 -25.63 28.08
CA LEU A 329 -11.81 -26.41 26.96
C LEU A 329 -12.48 -27.70 27.42
N ASP A 330 -11.91 -28.44 28.36
CA ASP A 330 -12.51 -29.68 28.89
C ASP A 330 -13.82 -29.38 29.63
N THR A 331 -13.82 -28.36 30.49
CA THR A 331 -15.00 -27.94 31.27
C THR A 331 -16.15 -27.49 30.37
N GLN A 332 -15.84 -26.86 29.23
CA GLN A 332 -16.83 -26.44 28.23
C GLN A 332 -17.19 -27.54 27.22
N GLY A 333 -16.77 -28.80 27.44
CA GLY A 333 -17.12 -29.95 26.59
C GLY A 333 -16.35 -30.02 25.26
N HIS A 334 -15.22 -29.32 25.15
CA HIS A 334 -14.39 -29.21 23.94
C HIS A 334 -13.05 -29.94 24.07
N LYS A 335 -13.01 -31.07 24.77
CA LYS A 335 -11.79 -31.88 24.99
C LYS A 335 -10.98 -32.22 23.73
N GLY A 336 -11.67 -32.40 22.59
CA GLY A 336 -11.01 -32.66 21.29
C GLY A 336 -10.14 -31.50 20.77
N LEU A 337 -10.31 -30.30 21.32
CA LEU A 337 -9.51 -29.12 20.99
C LEU A 337 -8.31 -28.93 21.93
N CYS A 338 -8.18 -29.74 22.99
CA CYS A 338 -7.05 -29.65 23.90
C CYS A 338 -5.72 -29.90 23.15
N LEU A 339 -4.72 -29.10 23.51
CA LEU A 339 -3.39 -29.14 22.90
C LEU A 339 -2.45 -29.97 23.77
N SER A 340 -1.71 -30.89 23.15
CA SER A 340 -0.62 -31.59 23.83
C SER A 340 0.56 -30.65 24.08
N ALA A 341 1.44 -30.98 25.04
CA ALA A 341 2.67 -30.22 25.28
C ALA A 341 3.55 -30.12 24.02
N ARG A 342 3.55 -31.16 23.17
CA ARG A 342 4.26 -31.18 21.89
C ARG A 342 3.64 -30.20 20.88
N GLU A 343 2.32 -30.24 20.69
CA GLU A 343 1.61 -29.30 19.79
C GLU A 343 1.81 -27.86 20.26
N TRP A 344 1.77 -27.62 21.57
CA TRP A 344 2.02 -26.32 22.16
C TRP A 344 3.45 -25.82 21.92
N GLY A 345 4.45 -26.68 22.12
CA GLY A 345 5.85 -26.39 21.82
C GLY A 345 6.06 -26.06 20.34
N GLN A 346 5.42 -26.81 19.44
CA GLN A 346 5.45 -26.54 18.00
C GLN A 346 4.84 -25.18 17.64
N LEU A 347 3.73 -24.79 18.26
CA LEU A 347 3.10 -23.49 18.03
C LEU A 347 3.98 -22.33 18.53
N LYS A 348 4.61 -22.48 19.71
CA LYS A 348 5.56 -21.48 20.23
C LYS A 348 6.78 -21.33 19.32
N GLU A 349 7.37 -22.44 18.90
CA GLU A 349 8.51 -22.46 17.99
C GLU A 349 8.14 -21.83 16.62
N LEU A 350 6.92 -22.05 16.13
CA LEU A 350 6.40 -21.39 14.92
C LEU A 350 6.35 -19.86 15.07
N VAL A 351 5.88 -19.37 16.23
CA VAL A 351 5.85 -17.93 16.54
C VAL A 351 7.26 -17.36 16.59
N GLU A 352 8.19 -18.02 17.27
CA GLU A 352 9.59 -17.57 17.33
C GLU A 352 10.25 -17.51 15.94
N ILE A 353 9.98 -18.49 15.07
CA ILE A 353 10.53 -18.53 13.72
C ILE A 353 9.95 -17.41 12.85
N LEU A 354 8.61 -17.21 12.88
CA LEU A 354 7.92 -16.31 11.95
C LEU A 354 7.69 -14.88 12.48
N ALA A 355 7.87 -14.60 13.77
CA ALA A 355 7.69 -13.26 14.32
C ALA A 355 8.59 -12.20 13.64
N PRO A 356 9.88 -12.48 13.33
CA PRO A 356 10.71 -11.58 12.52
C PRO A 356 10.16 -11.30 11.11
N PHE A 357 9.57 -12.30 10.46
CA PHE A 357 8.93 -12.12 9.15
C PHE A 357 7.72 -11.18 9.26
N LEU A 358 6.96 -11.29 10.35
CA LEU A 358 5.77 -10.46 10.57
C LEU A 358 6.19 -9.01 10.76
N GLN A 359 7.24 -8.78 11.56
CA GLN A 359 7.83 -7.46 11.75
C GLN A 359 8.34 -6.87 10.42
N ALA A 360 9.07 -7.63 9.62
CA ALA A 360 9.54 -7.19 8.30
C ALA A 360 8.39 -6.80 7.37
N THR A 361 7.27 -7.54 7.42
CA THR A 361 6.07 -7.22 6.63
C THR A 361 5.42 -5.93 7.11
N ASP A 362 5.23 -5.77 8.44
CA ASP A 362 4.60 -4.57 9.00
C ASP A 362 5.44 -3.30 8.73
N LEU A 363 6.77 -3.42 8.75
CA LEU A 363 7.70 -2.31 8.47
C LEU A 363 7.64 -1.84 7.02
N THR A 364 7.52 -2.76 6.07
CA THR A 364 7.56 -2.45 4.63
C THR A 364 6.19 -2.14 4.02
N GLN A 365 5.12 -2.26 4.82
CA GLN A 365 3.74 -1.95 4.43
C GLN A 365 3.30 -0.54 4.86
N GLY A 366 4.22 0.37 5.16
CA GLY A 366 3.93 1.79 5.36
C GLY A 366 3.44 2.52 4.09
N GLU A 367 2.94 3.74 4.22
CA GLU A 367 2.54 4.60 3.08
C GLU A 367 3.17 5.99 3.11
N LYS A 368 3.24 6.57 4.32
CA LYS A 368 3.79 7.90 4.58
C LYS A 368 5.15 7.85 5.26
N VAL A 369 5.80 6.69 5.18
CA VAL A 369 7.11 6.41 5.79
C VAL A 369 7.98 5.74 4.74
N VAL A 370 9.29 5.93 4.86
CA VAL A 370 10.26 5.25 3.98
C VAL A 370 10.16 3.75 4.23
N THR A 371 10.07 2.96 3.15
CA THR A 371 9.91 1.50 3.25
C THR A 371 10.98 0.72 2.50
N LEU A 372 11.48 1.24 1.37
CA LEU A 372 12.48 0.54 0.55
C LEU A 372 13.80 0.33 1.30
N SER A 373 14.24 1.31 2.10
CA SER A 373 15.48 1.25 2.88
C SER A 373 15.52 0.05 3.85
N ALA A 374 14.37 -0.40 4.33
CA ALA A 374 14.26 -1.54 5.24
C ALA A 374 14.33 -2.90 4.53
N ALA A 375 14.14 -2.97 3.19
CA ALA A 375 14.05 -4.23 2.47
C ALA A 375 15.35 -5.04 2.55
N LEU A 376 16.50 -4.42 2.26
CA LEU A 376 17.81 -5.07 2.32
C LEU A 376 18.15 -5.55 3.75
N PRO A 377 18.16 -4.67 4.78
CA PRO A 377 18.39 -5.09 6.15
C PRO A 377 17.45 -6.22 6.61
N CYS A 378 16.16 -6.15 6.26
CA CYS A 378 15.21 -7.20 6.62
C CYS A 378 15.63 -8.56 6.04
N VAL A 379 16.00 -8.65 4.76
CA VAL A 379 16.40 -9.93 4.14
C VAL A 379 17.62 -10.52 4.84
N LEU A 380 18.63 -9.69 5.07
CA LEU A 380 19.88 -10.13 5.69
C LEU A 380 19.65 -10.55 7.15
N SER A 381 18.96 -9.74 7.95
CA SER A 381 18.59 -10.07 9.34
C SER A 381 17.70 -11.32 9.43
N LEU A 382 16.77 -11.53 8.49
CA LEU A 382 15.94 -12.74 8.43
C LEU A 382 16.80 -13.98 8.14
N ASN A 383 17.78 -13.88 7.24
CA ASN A 383 18.72 -14.98 6.97
C ASN A 383 19.56 -15.30 8.21
N SER A 384 20.13 -14.28 8.87
CA SER A 384 20.85 -14.43 10.15
C SER A 384 19.99 -15.06 11.25
N HIS A 385 18.72 -14.67 11.34
CA HIS A 385 17.73 -15.28 12.24
C HIS A 385 17.52 -16.76 11.94
N LEU A 386 17.29 -17.13 10.68
CA LEU A 386 17.08 -18.52 10.29
C LEU A 386 18.32 -19.39 10.54
N ILE A 387 19.53 -18.87 10.30
CA ILE A 387 20.79 -19.55 10.63
C ILE A 387 20.86 -19.84 12.14
N ARG A 388 20.55 -18.84 12.98
CA ARG A 388 20.52 -19.01 14.44
C ARG A 388 19.45 -20.02 14.87
N MET A 389 18.25 -19.92 14.29
CA MET A 389 17.15 -20.84 14.58
C MET A 389 17.50 -22.27 14.20
N LEU A 390 18.27 -22.51 13.14
CA LEU A 390 18.67 -23.86 12.74
C LEU A 390 19.40 -24.62 13.86
N ASN A 391 20.09 -23.91 14.76
CA ASN A 391 20.82 -24.48 15.90
C ASN A 391 19.95 -24.66 17.16
N SER A 392 18.85 -23.92 17.31
CA SER A 392 17.99 -23.94 18.51
C SER A 392 16.65 -24.68 18.33
N THR A 393 16.18 -24.78 17.09
CA THR A 393 14.90 -25.36 16.67
C THR A 393 14.87 -26.87 16.92
N ARG A 394 13.81 -27.37 17.54
CA ARG A 394 13.67 -28.79 17.93
C ARG A 394 12.63 -29.50 17.08
N HIS A 395 11.47 -28.89 16.90
CA HIS A 395 10.33 -29.53 16.27
C HIS A 395 10.16 -29.12 14.81
N LEU A 396 10.61 -27.92 14.44
CA LEU A 396 10.31 -27.30 13.15
C LEU A 396 11.57 -27.06 12.29
N VAL A 397 12.60 -27.91 12.41
CA VAL A 397 13.85 -27.77 11.65
C VAL A 397 13.61 -27.76 10.13
N GLY A 398 12.65 -28.57 9.66
CA GLY A 398 12.23 -28.58 8.26
C GLY A 398 11.65 -27.24 7.80
N LEU A 399 10.90 -26.55 8.67
CA LEU A 399 10.37 -25.21 8.39
C LEU A 399 11.51 -24.22 8.16
N VAL A 400 12.47 -24.18 9.08
CA VAL A 400 13.60 -23.23 9.04
C VAL A 400 14.42 -23.41 7.76
N LYS A 401 14.74 -24.67 7.40
CA LYS A 401 15.47 -24.98 6.16
C LYS A 401 14.69 -24.56 4.91
N ALA A 402 13.39 -24.84 4.87
CA ALA A 402 12.53 -24.48 3.74
C ALA A 402 12.39 -22.95 3.59
N LEU A 403 12.21 -22.23 4.71
CA LEU A 403 12.19 -20.77 4.74
C LEU A 403 13.53 -20.20 4.24
N GLN A 404 14.66 -20.72 4.71
CA GLN A 404 15.99 -20.23 4.33
C GLN A 404 16.24 -20.41 2.84
N LYS A 405 16.02 -21.62 2.32
CA LYS A 405 16.15 -21.92 0.89
C LYS A 405 15.24 -21.03 0.05
N SER A 406 13.99 -20.83 0.48
CA SER A 406 13.08 -19.97 -0.27
C SER A 406 13.44 -18.48 -0.17
N LEU A 407 13.98 -18.02 0.97
CA LEU A 407 14.43 -16.64 1.16
C LEU A 407 15.61 -16.32 0.24
N GLN A 408 16.66 -17.17 0.26
CA GLN A 408 17.84 -17.02 -0.58
C GLN A 408 17.49 -16.99 -2.07
N ARG A 409 16.68 -17.94 -2.53
CA ARG A 409 16.24 -17.99 -3.94
C ARG A 409 15.41 -16.78 -4.36
N ARG A 410 14.49 -16.30 -3.52
CA ARG A 410 13.55 -15.22 -3.89
C ARG A 410 14.15 -13.82 -3.78
N PHE A 411 15.25 -13.67 -3.04
CA PHE A 411 15.99 -12.43 -2.84
C PHE A 411 17.45 -12.58 -3.28
N GLN A 412 17.73 -13.46 -4.24
CA GLN A 412 19.09 -13.84 -4.64
C GLN A 412 19.95 -12.63 -5.02
N GLY A 413 19.37 -11.66 -5.73
CA GLY A 413 20.09 -10.46 -6.14
C GLY A 413 20.63 -9.64 -4.97
N ILE A 414 19.95 -9.64 -3.82
CA ILE A 414 20.48 -9.03 -2.60
C ILE A 414 21.74 -9.75 -2.14
N PHE A 415 21.70 -11.09 -2.04
CA PHE A 415 22.84 -11.89 -1.57
C PHE A 415 24.05 -11.80 -2.51
N VAL A 416 23.83 -11.79 -3.82
CA VAL A 416 24.87 -11.61 -4.84
C VAL A 416 25.50 -10.21 -4.75
N ASN A 417 24.68 -9.17 -4.61
CA ASN A 417 25.17 -7.80 -4.50
C ASN A 417 26.04 -7.56 -3.25
N VAL A 418 25.73 -8.23 -2.14
CA VAL A 418 26.53 -8.15 -0.90
C VAL A 418 27.60 -9.25 -0.79
N ARG A 419 27.87 -9.99 -1.88
CA ARG A 419 28.91 -11.05 -1.96
C ARG A 419 28.71 -12.22 -0.99
N MET A 420 27.48 -12.51 -0.59
CA MET A 420 27.13 -13.70 0.20
C MET A 420 26.77 -14.92 -0.65
N ASP A 421 26.64 -14.74 -1.96
CA ASP A 421 26.36 -15.79 -2.92
C ASP A 421 27.22 -15.55 -4.18
N ASP A 422 28.13 -16.49 -4.45
CA ASP A 422 29.07 -16.45 -5.58
C ASP A 422 28.50 -17.13 -6.84
N SER A 423 27.20 -17.43 -6.88
CA SER A 423 26.56 -17.97 -8.08
C SER A 423 26.86 -17.06 -9.27
N SER A 424 27.78 -17.52 -10.13
CA SER A 424 28.40 -16.74 -11.21
C SER A 424 27.47 -16.46 -12.38
N GLU A 425 26.17 -16.71 -12.21
CA GLU A 425 25.19 -16.34 -13.21
C GLU A 425 24.93 -14.85 -13.05
N ALA A 426 25.69 -14.07 -13.83
CA ALA A 426 25.37 -12.71 -14.22
C ALA A 426 24.08 -12.70 -15.07
N ALA A 427 23.02 -13.32 -14.57
CA ALA A 427 21.70 -13.21 -15.15
C ALA A 427 21.25 -11.76 -14.98
N ALA A 428 20.95 -11.09 -16.09
CA ALA A 428 20.59 -9.68 -16.10
C ALA A 428 19.31 -9.34 -15.29
N ASP A 429 18.57 -10.35 -14.81
CA ASP A 429 17.31 -10.21 -14.07
C ASP A 429 17.28 -11.05 -12.78
N LEU A 430 18.30 -10.91 -11.92
CA LEU A 430 18.26 -11.50 -10.59
C LEU A 430 17.15 -10.87 -9.74
N PRO A 431 16.35 -11.67 -9.00
CA PRO A 431 15.29 -11.14 -8.18
C PRO A 431 15.86 -10.29 -7.05
N PHE A 432 15.38 -9.05 -6.91
CA PHE A 432 15.89 -8.04 -5.98
C PHE A 432 17.36 -7.65 -6.22
N GLY A 433 17.87 -7.80 -7.45
CA GLY A 433 19.25 -7.43 -7.82
C GLY A 433 19.48 -5.95 -8.10
N ASP A 434 18.44 -5.11 -8.15
CA ASP A 434 18.62 -3.68 -8.43
C ASP A 434 19.37 -2.96 -7.31
N VAL A 435 20.32 -2.11 -7.66
CA VAL A 435 21.18 -1.38 -6.70
C VAL A 435 20.41 -0.41 -5.82
N VAL A 436 19.17 -0.04 -6.18
CA VAL A 436 18.30 0.84 -5.39
C VAL A 436 18.02 0.30 -3.98
N TYR A 437 17.99 -1.02 -3.78
CA TYR A 437 17.83 -1.61 -2.45
C TYR A 437 19.01 -1.29 -1.54
N MET A 438 20.23 -1.33 -2.09
CA MET A 438 21.42 -0.98 -1.32
C MET A 438 21.55 0.54 -1.14
N MET A 439 21.26 1.32 -2.19
CA MET A 439 21.30 2.78 -2.09
C MET A 439 20.31 3.30 -1.07
N SER A 440 19.07 2.79 -1.06
CA SER A 440 18.05 3.20 -0.10
C SER A 440 18.42 2.83 1.33
N ALA A 441 18.97 1.64 1.57
CA ALA A 441 19.47 1.24 2.89
C ALA A 441 20.65 2.11 3.34
N PHE A 442 21.57 2.45 2.42
CA PHE A 442 22.69 3.33 2.71
C PHE A 442 22.26 4.75 3.06
N LEU A 443 21.27 5.30 2.35
CA LEU A 443 20.76 6.66 2.54
C LEU A 443 19.80 6.80 3.74
N ASP A 444 19.44 5.70 4.39
CA ASP A 444 18.67 5.76 5.63
C ASP A 444 19.61 5.77 6.84
N PRO A 445 19.63 6.83 7.66
CA PRO A 445 20.55 6.93 8.79
C PRO A 445 20.36 5.80 9.82
N SER A 446 19.16 5.20 9.91
CA SER A 446 18.90 4.07 10.81
C SER A 446 19.65 2.80 10.41
N PHE A 447 20.05 2.69 9.13
CA PHE A 447 20.71 1.51 8.58
C PHE A 447 22.11 1.80 8.06
N CYS A 448 22.30 2.86 7.27
CA CYS A 448 23.57 3.30 6.69
C CYS A 448 24.47 2.14 6.23
N LEU A 449 25.55 1.85 6.96
CA LEU A 449 26.43 0.68 6.75
C LEU A 449 26.34 -0.37 7.87
N PHE A 450 25.45 -0.20 8.85
CA PHE A 450 25.29 -1.13 9.97
C PHE A 450 24.91 -2.55 9.51
N TRP A 451 24.09 -2.67 8.46
CA TRP A 451 23.71 -3.98 7.90
C TRP A 451 24.91 -4.74 7.33
N LEU A 452 25.88 -4.03 6.75
CA LEU A 452 27.11 -4.60 6.20
C LEU A 452 27.98 -5.19 7.31
N GLU A 453 28.03 -4.53 8.46
CA GLU A 453 28.81 -5.00 9.61
C GLU A 453 28.13 -6.13 10.38
N GLN A 454 26.80 -6.08 10.50
CA GLN A 454 26.05 -7.00 11.38
C GLN A 454 25.54 -8.25 10.69
N ASP A 455 25.01 -8.12 9.49
CA ASP A 455 24.26 -9.20 8.85
C ASP A 455 24.96 -9.80 7.62
N VAL A 456 25.95 -9.10 7.04
CA VAL A 456 26.76 -9.64 5.92
C VAL A 456 27.89 -10.50 6.47
N GLN A 457 27.77 -11.81 6.26
CA GLN A 457 28.67 -12.82 6.81
C GLN A 457 29.79 -13.19 5.81
N VAL A 458 30.61 -12.19 5.46
CA VAL A 458 31.77 -12.32 4.55
C VAL A 458 33.04 -11.75 5.21
N PRO A 459 34.25 -12.06 4.72
CA PRO A 459 35.49 -11.46 5.23
C PRO A 459 35.49 -9.93 5.14
N ASP A 460 36.22 -9.25 6.05
CA ASP A 460 36.20 -7.79 6.16
C ASP A 460 36.80 -7.09 4.93
N GLU A 461 37.69 -7.77 4.19
CA GLU A 461 38.20 -7.31 2.89
C GLU A 461 37.06 -7.17 1.88
N VAL A 462 36.20 -8.18 1.79
CA VAL A 462 35.04 -8.18 0.87
C VAL A 462 33.99 -7.16 1.31
N LYS A 463 33.78 -6.98 2.62
CA LYS A 463 32.91 -5.89 3.12
C LYS A 463 33.43 -4.52 2.69
N SER A 464 34.74 -4.31 2.73
CA SER A 464 35.36 -3.06 2.30
C SER A 464 35.11 -2.80 0.80
N GLU A 465 35.19 -3.83 -0.04
CA GLU A 465 34.84 -3.73 -1.47
C GLU A 465 33.37 -3.36 -1.69
N VAL A 466 32.44 -3.99 -0.97
CA VAL A 466 31.00 -3.67 -1.03
C VAL A 466 30.75 -2.22 -0.60
N LYS A 467 31.43 -1.76 0.46
CA LYS A 467 31.34 -0.38 0.93
C LYS A 467 31.80 0.63 -0.13
N GLU A 468 32.94 0.41 -0.76
CA GLU A 468 33.45 1.30 -1.82
C GLU A 468 32.52 1.30 -3.03
N MET A 469 32.03 0.13 -3.47
CA MET A 469 31.02 0.01 -4.52
C MET A 469 29.78 0.86 -4.21
N MET A 470 29.29 0.82 -2.96
CA MET A 470 28.14 1.60 -2.51
C MET A 470 28.39 3.10 -2.56
N ILE A 471 29.57 3.54 -2.14
CA ILE A 471 29.97 4.95 -2.20
C ILE A 471 30.01 5.40 -3.67
N ASP A 472 30.60 4.60 -4.57
CA ASP A 472 30.68 4.92 -5.99
C ASP A 472 29.30 5.01 -6.67
N LEU A 473 28.39 4.10 -6.34
CA LEU A 473 27.00 4.13 -6.84
C LEU A 473 26.29 5.43 -6.43
N VAL A 474 26.39 5.80 -5.16
CA VAL A 474 25.76 7.03 -4.64
C VAL A 474 26.43 8.28 -5.21
N LEU A 475 27.76 8.26 -5.36
CA LEU A 475 28.52 9.32 -6.02
C LEU A 475 28.06 9.53 -7.47
N ALA A 476 27.89 8.45 -8.23
CA ALA A 476 27.44 8.50 -9.61
C ALA A 476 26.06 9.15 -9.73
N GLU A 477 25.13 8.80 -8.85
CA GLU A 477 23.79 9.42 -8.83
C GLU A 477 23.81 10.88 -8.34
N ALA A 478 24.61 11.20 -7.32
CA ALA A 478 24.75 12.57 -6.83
C ALA A 478 25.43 13.50 -7.84
N ARG A 479 26.23 12.98 -8.77
CA ARG A 479 26.78 13.74 -9.91
C ARG A 479 25.73 14.07 -10.97
N LYS A 480 24.70 13.24 -11.11
CA LYS A 480 23.58 13.46 -12.05
C LYS A 480 22.56 14.49 -11.52
N ALA A 481 22.52 14.75 -10.21
CA ALA A 481 21.58 15.66 -9.60
C ALA A 481 21.94 17.14 -9.88
N THR A 482 21.05 17.88 -10.55
CA THR A 482 21.13 19.33 -10.70
C THR A 482 20.57 20.01 -9.45
N VAL A 483 21.39 20.81 -8.76
CA VAL A 483 20.98 21.55 -7.55
C VAL A 483 20.34 22.88 -7.99
N PRO A 484 19.10 23.19 -7.59
CA PRO A 484 18.55 24.55 -7.74
C PRO A 484 19.28 25.51 -6.80
N GLU A 485 19.74 26.66 -7.30
CA GLU A 485 20.31 27.72 -6.47
C GLU A 485 19.27 28.23 -5.46
N SER A 486 19.47 27.99 -4.17
CA SER A 486 18.58 28.47 -3.11
C SER A 486 19.00 29.85 -2.61
N SER A 487 18.09 30.82 -2.73
CA SER A 487 18.12 32.10 -2.03
C SER A 487 18.00 31.91 -0.51
N SER A 488 18.88 32.58 0.23
CA SER A 488 18.93 32.62 1.70
C SER A 488 17.68 33.24 2.32
N GLY A 489 16.96 32.47 3.13
CA GLY A 489 15.98 32.95 4.08
C GLY A 489 16.12 32.15 5.37
N ASP A 490 16.57 32.82 6.43
CA ASP A 490 16.64 32.29 7.79
C ASP A 490 15.23 32.24 8.39
N ASP A 491 14.92 31.14 9.08
CA ASP A 491 14.00 31.09 10.22
C ASP A 491 14.12 29.71 10.88
N ASP A 492 14.79 29.66 12.05
CA ASP A 492 14.89 28.50 12.92
C ASP A 492 13.76 28.53 13.97
N HIS A 493 12.98 27.45 14.04
CA HIS A 493 12.20 27.11 15.22
C HIS A 493 12.26 25.59 15.43
N GLU A 494 12.90 25.17 16.52
CA GLU A 494 12.94 23.79 17.00
C GLU A 494 11.62 23.42 17.69
N ASP A 495 10.97 22.35 17.23
CA ASP A 495 9.93 21.63 17.97
C ASP A 495 10.32 20.15 18.01
N SER A 496 10.52 19.61 19.20
CA SER A 496 11.02 18.25 19.43
C SER A 496 9.87 17.32 19.81
N GLY A 497 9.48 16.46 18.87
CA GLY A 497 8.55 15.36 19.10
C GLY A 497 9.22 14.16 19.78
N PRO A 498 8.46 13.29 20.48
CA PRO A 498 9.01 12.12 21.17
C PRO A 498 9.45 11.03 20.18
N PRO A 499 10.52 10.25 20.49
CA PRO A 499 11.09 9.25 19.60
C PRO A 499 10.17 8.05 19.36
N ALA A 500 10.18 7.53 18.14
CA ALA A 500 9.46 6.32 17.75
C ALA A 500 10.17 5.06 18.28
N LYS A 501 9.39 4.05 18.70
CA LYS A 501 9.92 2.79 19.25
C LYS A 501 10.51 1.91 18.15
N THR A 502 11.75 1.46 18.35
CA THR A 502 12.44 0.53 17.45
C THR A 502 11.89 -0.91 17.53
N PRO A 503 11.63 -1.58 16.38
CA PRO A 503 11.23 -2.99 16.35
C PRO A 503 12.33 -3.93 16.85
N ARG A 504 11.96 -5.06 17.47
CA ARG A 504 12.91 -6.07 17.97
C ARG A 504 13.84 -6.64 16.89
N LEU A 505 13.40 -6.67 15.63
CA LEU A 505 14.20 -7.12 14.48
C LEU A 505 15.54 -6.40 14.36
N PHE A 506 15.59 -5.10 14.69
CA PHE A 506 16.79 -4.27 14.57
C PHE A 506 17.47 -3.99 15.91
N SER A 507 17.20 -4.78 16.96
CA SER A 507 17.82 -4.55 18.28
C SER A 507 19.36 -4.61 18.26
N GLY A 508 19.94 -5.24 17.24
CA GLY A 508 21.38 -5.28 17.00
C GLY A 508 21.97 -3.95 16.49
N TYR A 509 21.19 -3.12 15.78
CA TYR A 509 21.64 -1.90 15.11
C TYR A 509 21.97 -0.74 16.07
N ARG A 510 22.08 -1.00 17.39
CA ARG A 510 22.34 -0.02 18.44
C ARG A 510 23.76 -0.13 19.00
N LYS A 511 24.50 0.98 19.15
CA LYS A 511 25.79 1.01 19.88
C LYS A 511 25.94 2.21 20.83
N LYS A 512 26.81 2.06 21.84
CA LYS A 512 27.05 3.00 22.96
C LYS A 512 27.79 4.26 22.50
N THR A 513 27.21 5.43 22.82
CA THR A 513 27.72 6.79 22.54
C THR A 513 29.12 7.10 23.07
N THR A 514 29.94 7.75 22.24
CA THR A 514 31.04 8.63 22.65
C THR A 514 31.06 9.88 21.77
N LYS A 515 30.70 11.04 22.34
CA LYS A 515 30.64 12.34 21.65
C LYS A 515 32.04 12.86 21.27
N LYS A 516 32.23 13.26 20.01
CA LYS A 516 33.21 14.29 19.59
C LYS A 516 32.57 15.23 18.57
N SER A 517 32.79 16.53 18.74
CA SER A 517 32.34 17.60 17.83
C SER A 517 33.14 17.63 16.53
N VAL A 518 32.50 17.89 15.39
CA VAL A 518 33.17 17.91 14.07
C VAL A 518 32.89 19.18 13.26
N ASP A 519 34.00 19.63 12.66
CA ASP A 519 34.33 20.82 11.88
C ASP A 519 33.58 20.95 10.53
N HIS A 520 33.51 22.18 10.00
CA HIS A 520 32.83 22.54 8.74
C HIS A 520 33.84 22.77 7.61
N GLY A 521 34.15 21.74 6.81
CA GLY A 521 35.01 21.93 5.64
C GLY A 521 35.00 20.79 4.62
N SER A 522 34.37 21.02 3.45
CA SER A 522 34.75 20.58 2.08
C SER A 522 33.51 20.52 1.16
N SER A 523 33.60 21.08 -0.04
CA SER A 523 32.48 21.20 -1.01
C SER A 523 32.30 20.00 -1.96
N SER A 524 33.17 18.99 -1.91
CA SER A 524 33.08 17.85 -2.83
C SER A 524 31.99 16.85 -2.41
N VAL A 525 31.34 16.20 -3.38
CA VAL A 525 30.29 15.19 -3.12
C VAL A 525 30.83 14.02 -2.30
N GLN A 526 32.08 13.64 -2.53
CA GLN A 526 32.75 12.57 -1.78
C GLN A 526 32.95 12.94 -0.31
N ALA A 527 33.30 14.20 -0.01
CA ALA A 527 33.37 14.67 1.36
C ALA A 527 32.00 14.69 2.04
N GLN A 528 30.92 15.03 1.31
CA GLN A 528 29.54 14.94 1.83
C GLN A 528 29.19 13.50 2.23
N ILE A 529 29.52 12.50 1.42
CA ILE A 529 29.22 11.09 1.72
C ILE A 529 30.02 10.59 2.93
N ILE A 530 31.32 10.87 3.01
CA ILE A 530 32.16 10.46 4.14
C ILE A 530 31.62 11.09 5.44
N ARG A 531 31.28 12.37 5.41
CA ARG A 531 30.69 13.08 6.56
C ARG A 531 29.31 12.54 6.91
N TYR A 532 28.48 12.21 5.92
CA TYR A 532 27.18 11.57 6.16
C TYR A 532 27.35 10.24 6.91
N ILE A 533 28.27 9.37 6.48
CA ILE A 533 28.52 8.08 7.15
C ILE A 533 28.88 8.29 8.63
N GLN A 534 29.70 9.31 8.94
CA GLN A 534 30.06 9.64 10.32
C GLN A 534 28.86 10.11 11.12
N VAL A 535 28.10 11.09 10.61
CA VAL A 535 26.94 11.67 11.30
C VAL A 535 25.84 10.63 11.51
N ALA A 536 25.55 9.81 10.50
CA ALA A 536 24.58 8.72 10.61
C ALA A 536 25.02 7.65 11.61
N SER A 537 26.33 7.45 11.81
CA SER A 537 26.84 6.50 12.80
C SER A 537 26.70 7.01 14.24
N ASP A 538 26.56 8.33 14.45
CA ASP A 538 26.54 8.97 15.77
C ASP A 538 25.12 9.20 16.32
N GLU A 539 24.09 9.13 15.47
CA GLU A 539 22.70 9.40 15.84
C GLU A 539 21.86 8.12 15.94
N ASP A 540 21.36 7.81 17.13
CA ASP A 540 20.42 6.71 17.37
C ASP A 540 18.96 7.15 17.16
N GLU A 541 18.14 6.27 16.57
CA GLU A 541 16.66 6.38 16.52
C GLU A 541 16.11 7.68 15.87
N VAL A 542 16.55 7.98 14.64
CA VAL A 542 16.11 9.18 13.91
C VAL A 542 15.12 8.83 12.81
N ASP A 543 14.02 9.58 12.71
CA ASP A 543 13.16 9.52 11.53
C ASP A 543 13.97 9.94 10.29
N CYS A 544 13.97 9.07 9.28
CA CYS A 544 14.81 9.23 8.09
C CYS A 544 14.54 10.57 7.37
N LEU A 545 13.29 11.00 7.26
CA LEU A 545 12.95 12.25 6.57
C LEU A 545 13.29 13.49 7.42
N GLU A 546 13.13 13.39 8.73
CA GLU A 546 13.53 14.45 9.67
C GLU A 546 15.05 14.67 9.67
N PHE A 547 15.83 13.58 9.61
CA PHE A 547 17.28 13.65 9.45
C PHE A 547 17.66 14.42 8.17
N TRP A 548 17.11 14.00 7.03
CA TRP A 548 17.42 14.62 5.73
C TRP A 548 16.95 16.07 5.66
N LYS A 549 15.83 16.40 6.30
CA LYS A 549 15.38 17.78 6.46
C LYS A 549 16.45 18.63 7.16
N ARG A 550 16.92 18.20 8.33
CA ARG A 550 17.94 18.92 9.12
C ARG A 550 19.26 19.04 8.35
N GLN A 551 19.66 17.99 7.64
CA GLN A 551 20.94 17.93 6.94
C GLN A 551 20.89 18.41 5.48
N SER A 552 19.75 18.89 5.00
CA SER A 552 19.54 19.30 3.60
C SER A 552 20.56 20.34 3.11
N LYS A 553 20.89 21.33 3.97
CA LYS A 553 21.91 22.36 3.67
C LYS A 553 23.34 21.80 3.74
N ALA A 554 23.59 20.82 4.60
CA ALA A 554 24.92 20.23 4.79
C ALA A 554 25.30 19.25 3.67
N PHE A 555 24.31 18.54 3.12
CA PHE A 555 24.49 17.53 2.08
C PHE A 555 23.56 17.76 0.88
N PRO A 556 23.63 18.90 0.18
CA PRO A 556 22.61 19.31 -0.80
C PRO A 556 22.43 18.33 -1.96
N ARG A 557 23.53 17.79 -2.53
CA ARG A 557 23.43 16.82 -3.63
C ARG A 557 22.95 15.46 -3.15
N LEU A 558 23.43 15.03 -1.99
CA LEU A 558 23.05 13.76 -1.39
C LEU A 558 21.58 13.77 -0.95
N TYR A 559 21.09 14.92 -0.47
CA TYR A 559 19.69 15.15 -0.13
C TYR A 559 18.77 14.90 -1.34
N PHE A 560 19.09 15.41 -2.52
CA PHE A 560 18.29 15.15 -3.72
C PHE A 560 18.26 13.66 -4.10
N VAL A 561 19.41 12.97 -4.00
CA VAL A 561 19.45 11.51 -4.22
C VAL A 561 18.59 10.79 -3.20
N ALA A 562 18.69 11.15 -1.92
CA ALA A 562 17.88 10.59 -0.85
C ALA A 562 16.38 10.79 -1.10
N MET A 563 15.94 12.00 -1.46
CA MET A 563 14.53 12.29 -1.70
C MET A 563 13.96 11.48 -2.87
N ARG A 564 14.73 11.24 -3.93
CA ARG A 564 14.33 10.37 -5.03
C ARG A 564 14.26 8.90 -4.61
N VAL A 565 15.35 8.38 -4.05
CA VAL A 565 15.50 6.93 -3.76
C VAL A 565 14.59 6.49 -2.62
N LEU A 566 14.43 7.31 -1.58
CA LEU A 566 13.59 6.99 -0.41
C LEU A 566 12.09 7.15 -0.69
N ALA A 567 11.71 7.78 -1.82
CA ALA A 567 10.33 7.86 -2.28
C ALA A 567 9.81 6.58 -2.93
N VAL A 568 10.71 5.66 -3.29
CA VAL A 568 10.34 4.38 -3.87
C VAL A 568 9.72 3.49 -2.77
N PRO A 569 8.53 2.92 -2.98
CA PRO A 569 7.94 1.99 -2.02
C PRO A 569 8.55 0.59 -2.15
N ALA A 570 8.67 -0.13 -1.03
CA ALA A 570 9.09 -1.55 -1.05
C ALA A 570 8.00 -2.50 -1.56
N THR A 571 6.73 -2.09 -1.50
CA THR A 571 5.58 -2.98 -1.67
C THR A 571 4.46 -2.34 -2.49
N SER A 572 3.61 -3.18 -3.10
CA SER A 572 2.33 -2.80 -3.68
C SER A 572 1.23 -2.53 -2.64
N ALA A 573 1.57 -2.43 -1.34
CA ALA A 573 0.59 -2.21 -0.29
C ALA A 573 -0.29 -0.95 -0.48
N PRO A 574 0.21 0.18 -1.02
CA PRO A 574 -0.64 1.35 -1.29
C PRO A 574 -1.84 1.02 -2.20
N VAL A 575 -1.60 0.34 -3.32
CA VAL A 575 -2.69 -0.07 -4.23
C VAL A 575 -3.56 -1.19 -3.62
N GLU A 576 -3.00 -2.09 -2.82
CA GLU A 576 -3.81 -3.09 -2.09
C GLU A 576 -4.75 -2.46 -1.04
N ARG A 577 -4.34 -1.35 -0.42
CA ARG A 577 -5.23 -0.58 0.48
C ARG A 577 -6.38 0.04 -0.28
N VAL A 578 -6.16 0.54 -1.50
CA VAL A 578 -7.23 1.02 -2.39
C VAL A 578 -8.28 -0.06 -2.59
N PHE A 579 -7.85 -1.29 -2.88
CA PHE A 579 -8.75 -2.43 -3.07
C PHE A 579 -9.51 -2.82 -1.80
N SER A 580 -8.85 -2.74 -0.65
CA SER A 580 -9.50 -2.98 0.65
C SER A 580 -10.64 -1.98 0.90
N HIS A 581 -10.43 -0.70 0.58
CA HIS A 581 -11.49 0.31 0.61
C HIS A 581 -12.58 0.03 -0.45
N GLY A 582 -12.21 -0.43 -1.64
CA GLY A 582 -13.14 -0.89 -2.68
C GLY A 582 -14.06 -1.99 -2.17
N GLY A 583 -13.51 -2.97 -1.46
CA GLY A 583 -14.28 -4.01 -0.78
C GLY A 583 -15.26 -3.47 0.27
N LEU A 584 -14.87 -2.43 1.03
CA LEU A 584 -15.75 -1.77 2.01
C LEU A 584 -16.86 -0.95 1.36
N ILE A 585 -16.63 -0.37 0.18
CA ILE A 585 -17.64 0.35 -0.61
C ILE A 585 -18.64 -0.65 -1.21
N MET A 586 -18.17 -1.80 -1.68
CA MET A 586 -18.97 -2.86 -2.33
C MET A 586 -19.76 -3.73 -1.33
N ARG A 587 -20.48 -3.10 -0.38
CA ARG A 587 -21.43 -3.81 0.50
C ARG A 587 -22.68 -4.24 -0.26
N PRO A 588 -23.45 -5.24 0.22
CA PRO A 588 -24.69 -5.69 -0.44
C PRO A 588 -25.66 -4.55 -0.79
N HIS A 589 -25.80 -3.55 0.08
CA HIS A 589 -26.65 -2.38 -0.18
C HIS A 589 -26.16 -1.43 -1.30
N ARG A 590 -24.92 -1.60 -1.76
CA ARG A 590 -24.28 -0.89 -2.87
C ARG A 590 -23.95 -1.81 -4.07
N ALA A 591 -24.40 -3.07 -4.05
CA ALA A 591 -24.04 -4.10 -5.04
C ALA A 591 -24.48 -3.81 -6.50
N ARG A 592 -25.26 -2.75 -6.74
CA ARG A 592 -25.68 -2.30 -8.08
C ARG A 592 -24.92 -1.07 -8.59
N LEU A 593 -23.81 -0.69 -7.97
CA LEU A 593 -22.97 0.41 -8.47
C LEU A 593 -22.33 0.04 -9.81
N SER A 594 -22.42 0.95 -10.78
CA SER A 594 -21.66 0.84 -12.02
C SER A 594 -20.17 0.92 -11.71
N ALA A 595 -19.34 0.26 -12.53
CA ALA A 595 -17.89 0.25 -12.33
C ALA A 595 -17.32 1.69 -12.34
N LYS A 596 -17.82 2.54 -13.23
CA LYS A 596 -17.46 3.97 -13.32
C LYS A 596 -17.76 4.74 -12.03
N THR A 597 -18.93 4.52 -11.41
CA THR A 597 -19.27 5.18 -10.14
C THR A 597 -18.40 4.66 -8.99
N LEU A 598 -18.08 3.38 -8.99
CA LEU A 598 -17.16 2.79 -8.01
C LEU A 598 -15.76 3.40 -8.13
N SER A 599 -15.23 3.54 -9.35
CA SER A 599 -13.94 4.19 -9.61
C SER A 599 -13.92 5.64 -9.12
N TYR A 600 -14.97 6.43 -9.39
CA TYR A 600 -15.07 7.80 -8.85
C TYR A 600 -15.08 7.85 -7.33
N LEU A 601 -15.88 6.99 -6.69
CA LEU A 601 -15.93 6.94 -5.23
C LEU A 601 -14.58 6.53 -4.64
N LEU A 602 -13.91 5.54 -5.22
CA LEU A 602 -12.58 5.11 -4.78
C LEU A 602 -11.57 6.24 -4.90
N PHE A 603 -11.49 6.84 -6.09
CA PHE A 603 -10.59 7.96 -6.38
C PHE A 603 -10.78 9.11 -5.40
N ILE A 604 -12.02 9.54 -5.18
CA ILE A 604 -12.33 10.64 -4.25
C ILE A 604 -12.07 10.25 -2.79
N LEU A 605 -12.50 9.06 -2.37
CA LEU A 605 -12.37 8.59 -0.99
C LEU A 605 -10.93 8.48 -0.56
N ILE A 606 -10.06 7.91 -1.38
CA ILE A 606 -8.65 7.70 -1.02
C ILE A 606 -7.94 9.05 -0.86
N ILE A 607 -8.26 10.02 -1.72
CA ILE A 607 -7.72 11.38 -1.63
C ILE A 607 -8.25 12.13 -0.39
N LEU A 608 -9.47 11.86 0.06
CA LEU A 608 -10.07 12.51 1.24
C LEU A 608 -9.76 11.78 2.56
N PHE A 609 -9.56 10.46 2.54
CA PHE A 609 -9.24 9.66 3.73
C PHE A 609 -7.86 10.01 4.30
N ILE A 610 -6.93 10.46 3.45
CA ILE A 610 -5.63 11.01 3.86
C ILE A 610 -5.79 12.20 4.82
N LEU A 611 -6.94 12.90 4.83
CA LEU A 611 -7.28 13.99 5.75
C LEU A 611 -8.16 13.56 6.94
N SER A 612 -8.89 12.45 6.84
CA SER A 612 -10.01 12.12 7.75
C SER A 612 -9.65 11.17 8.91
N ILE A 613 -8.58 10.37 8.78
CA ILE A 613 -8.14 9.46 9.86
C ILE A 613 -7.71 10.24 11.11
N LEU A 614 -7.22 11.49 10.96
CA LEU A 614 -6.95 12.41 12.06
C LEU A 614 -8.22 12.73 12.89
N PHE A 615 -9.40 12.76 12.27
CA PHE A 615 -10.65 13.08 12.96
C PHE A 615 -11.21 11.88 13.73
N ILE A 616 -11.13 10.66 13.17
CA ILE A 616 -11.65 9.45 13.84
C ILE A 616 -10.73 9.00 14.99
N VAL A 617 -9.41 9.11 14.82
CA VAL A 617 -8.45 8.84 15.92
C VAL A 617 -8.49 9.95 16.96
N GLY A 618 -8.67 11.21 16.55
CA GLY A 618 -8.88 12.36 17.43
C GLY A 618 -10.14 12.22 18.30
N ILE A 619 -11.28 11.78 17.74
CA ILE A 619 -12.50 11.51 18.50
C ILE A 619 -12.30 10.36 19.50
N ARG A 620 -11.57 9.29 19.13
CA ARG A 620 -11.25 8.21 20.08
C ARG A 620 -10.37 8.67 21.25
N TYR A 621 -9.45 9.61 21.02
CA TYR A 621 -8.64 10.22 22.08
C TYR A 621 -9.41 11.23 22.92
N LEU A 622 -10.29 12.04 22.32
CA LEU A 622 -11.16 12.98 23.04
C LEU A 622 -12.20 12.26 23.90
N VAL A 623 -12.80 11.18 23.40
CA VAL A 623 -13.75 10.35 24.16
C VAL A 623 -13.06 9.62 25.31
N LYS A 624 -11.81 9.15 25.13
CA LYS A 624 -11.02 8.60 26.24
C LYS A 624 -10.65 9.66 27.29
N SER A 625 -10.36 10.89 26.87
CA SER A 625 -9.98 11.98 27.79
C SER A 625 -11.18 12.56 28.53
N CYS A 626 -12.38 12.54 27.93
CA CYS A 626 -13.63 12.97 28.57
C CYS A 626 -14.24 11.92 29.51
N LEU A 627 -13.82 10.65 29.42
CA LEU A 627 -14.23 9.59 30.36
C LEU A 627 -13.27 9.44 31.55
N LEU A 628 -12.21 10.25 31.60
CA LEU A 628 -11.22 10.32 32.68
C LEU A 628 -11.32 11.63 33.49
N PHE A 629 -12.40 12.41 33.30
CA PHE A 629 -12.76 13.58 34.10
C PHE A 629 -14.08 13.37 34.84
#